data_AF-A0AA88J468-F1
#
_entry.id   AF-A0AA88J468-F1
#
_cell.length_a   1.000
_cell.length_b   1.000
_cell.length_c   1.000
_cell.angle_alpha   90.00
_cell.angle_beta   90.00
_cell.angle_gamma   90.00
#
_symmetry.space_group_name_H-M   'P 1'
#
loop_
_entity.id
_entity.type
_entity.pdbx_description
1 polymer ?
#
loop_
_entity_poly.entity_id
_entity_poly.type
_entity_poly.pdbx_seq_one_letter_code
_entity_poly.pdbx_strand_id
1 'polypeptide(L)'
;MIVWRSLNLGIPLLAFAMLDLHVSCPEDQFLLPNRICCHFCPEGRFVTENCTRNQEKNTVTGVKCSRCTVCANGTQIAPCTTFNDTQCAVKKEITNISAEELLYVIMPVVCIMIIAAVGYKWCSRRREEPLKMMI
;
A
#
# COMPACT_ATOMS: atom_id res chain seq x y z
N MET A 1 7.78 -74.10 24.91
CA MET A 1 8.88 -73.32 24.30
C MET A 1 8.38 -72.75 22.99
N ILE A 2 8.46 -71.43 22.87
CA ILE A 2 7.83 -70.62 21.83
C ILE A 2 8.64 -70.76 20.53
N VAL A 3 8.06 -71.37 19.50
CA VAL A 3 8.62 -71.39 18.14
C VAL A 3 7.94 -70.26 17.37
N TRP A 4 8.65 -69.14 17.20
CA TRP A 4 8.16 -67.99 16.43
C TRP A 4 8.03 -68.36 14.95
N ARG A 5 6.82 -68.18 14.42
CA ARG A 5 6.44 -68.35 13.03
C ARG A 5 6.89 -67.14 12.20
N SER A 6 7.44 -67.44 11.02
CA SER A 6 7.20 -66.73 9.76
C SER A 6 7.66 -65.27 9.65
N LEU A 7 8.94 -65.07 9.31
CA LEU A 7 9.33 -63.97 8.42
C LEU A 7 8.77 -64.25 7.03
N ASN A 8 7.73 -63.53 6.63
CA ASN A 8 7.45 -63.12 5.25
C ASN A 8 6.10 -62.40 5.23
N LEU A 9 6.16 -61.08 5.30
CA LEU A 9 5.13 -60.21 4.74
C LEU A 9 5.88 -58.97 4.28
N GLY A 10 6.26 -59.02 3.00
CA GLY A 10 6.78 -57.89 2.28
C GLY A 10 5.81 -56.73 2.45
N ILE A 11 6.27 -55.71 3.15
CA ILE A 11 5.68 -54.39 3.15
C ILE A 11 5.89 -53.89 1.72
N PRO A 12 4.86 -53.81 0.85
CA PRO A 12 5.04 -53.02 -0.35
C PRO A 12 5.16 -51.59 0.14
N LEU A 13 6.27 -50.97 -0.23
CA LEU A 13 6.60 -49.57 -0.08
C LEU A 13 5.43 -48.71 -0.61
N LEU A 14 4.38 -48.50 0.19
CA LEU A 14 3.41 -47.42 0.02
C LEU A 14 3.96 -46.15 0.66
N ALA A 15 5.24 -45.91 0.44
CA ALA A 15 5.94 -44.72 0.86
C ALA A 15 6.34 -43.99 -0.43
N PHE A 16 5.71 -42.84 -0.63
CA PHE A 16 6.12 -41.79 -1.57
C PHE A 16 5.86 -42.06 -3.06
N ALA A 17 4.59 -42.05 -3.44
CA ALA A 17 4.21 -41.46 -4.73
C ALA A 17 3.25 -40.27 -4.49
N MET A 18 3.55 -39.43 -3.49
CA MET A 18 3.21 -38.00 -3.61
C MET A 18 4.17 -37.43 -4.65
N LEU A 19 3.90 -37.73 -5.92
CA LEU A 19 4.38 -36.88 -7.00
C LEU A 19 3.66 -35.55 -6.80
N ASP A 20 4.25 -34.67 -6.00
CA ASP A 20 4.16 -33.23 -6.26
C ASP A 20 4.67 -33.07 -7.68
N LEU A 21 3.76 -33.25 -8.64
CA LEU A 21 3.95 -32.87 -10.02
C LEU A 21 4.06 -31.34 -9.97
N HIS A 22 5.26 -30.87 -9.66
CA HIS A 22 5.67 -29.49 -9.83
C HIS A 22 5.49 -29.22 -11.31
N VAL A 23 4.32 -28.70 -11.67
CA VAL A 23 4.06 -28.17 -13.00
C VAL A 23 4.88 -26.89 -13.09
N SER A 24 6.14 -27.06 -13.46
CA SER A 24 7.03 -25.95 -13.77
C SER A 24 6.64 -25.45 -15.15
N CYS A 25 6.22 -24.19 -15.24
CA CYS A 25 6.08 -23.53 -16.52
C CYS A 25 7.47 -23.28 -17.12
N PRO A 26 7.60 -23.26 -18.45
CA PRO A 26 8.85 -22.86 -19.11
C PRO A 26 9.23 -21.43 -18.73
N GLU A 27 10.50 -21.05 -18.92
CA GLU A 27 11.06 -19.79 -18.42
C GLU A 27 10.37 -18.52 -18.97
N ASP A 28 9.70 -18.62 -20.11
CA ASP A 28 8.93 -17.55 -20.75
C ASP A 28 7.47 -17.45 -20.27
N GLN A 29 7.10 -18.26 -19.27
CA GLN A 29 5.74 -18.38 -18.77
C GLN A 29 5.68 -18.34 -17.24
N PHE A 30 4.57 -17.86 -16.71
CA PHE A 30 4.28 -17.90 -15.28
C PHE A 30 3.12 -18.85 -14.96
N LEU A 31 3.21 -19.48 -13.79
CA LEU A 31 2.20 -20.38 -13.27
C LEU A 31 1.14 -19.59 -12.50
N LEU A 32 -0.11 -19.69 -12.93
CA LEU A 32 -1.25 -19.18 -12.16
C LEU A 32 -1.69 -20.22 -11.11
N PRO A 33 -2.40 -19.79 -10.04
CA PRO A 33 -2.93 -20.68 -9.01
C PRO A 33 -3.74 -21.87 -9.56
N ASN A 34 -4.38 -21.69 -10.72
CA ASN A 34 -5.18 -22.71 -11.39
C ASN A 34 -4.36 -23.73 -12.20
N ARG A 35 -3.04 -23.81 -11.98
CA ARG A 35 -2.11 -24.70 -12.71
C ARG A 35 -2.10 -24.47 -14.23
N ILE A 36 -2.27 -23.21 -14.65
CA ILE A 36 -2.22 -22.81 -16.06
C ILE A 36 -0.94 -22.00 -16.26
N CYS A 37 -0.19 -22.34 -17.31
CA CYS A 37 1.00 -21.60 -17.73
C CYS A 37 0.63 -20.55 -18.77
N CYS A 38 1.07 -19.32 -18.55
CA CYS A 38 0.75 -18.19 -19.39
C CYS A 38 1.98 -17.38 -19.74
N HIS A 39 2.06 -16.94 -20.99
CA HIS A 39 3.19 -16.15 -21.46
C HIS A 39 3.25 -14.80 -20.76
N PHE A 40 4.48 -14.36 -20.51
CA PHE A 40 4.72 -13.00 -20.05
C PHE A 40 4.33 -11.96 -21.11
N CYS A 41 3.95 -10.78 -20.63
CA CYS A 41 3.82 -9.63 -21.51
C CYS A 41 5.21 -9.19 -22.04
N PRO A 42 5.29 -8.64 -23.26
CA PRO A 42 6.55 -8.10 -23.78
C PRO A 42 7.03 -6.91 -22.95
N GLU A 43 8.31 -6.58 -23.09
CA GLU A 43 8.96 -5.50 -22.33
C GLU A 43 8.19 -4.17 -22.38
N GLY A 44 8.19 -3.44 -21.25
CA GLY A 44 7.46 -2.19 -21.11
C GLY A 44 5.94 -2.34 -21.01
N ARG A 45 5.44 -3.56 -20.74
CA ARG A 45 4.03 -3.83 -20.47
C ARG A 45 3.83 -4.64 -19.21
N PHE A 46 2.66 -4.47 -18.60
CA PHE A 46 2.22 -5.23 -17.43
C PHE A 46 0.89 -5.94 -17.69
N VAL A 47 0.65 -7.02 -16.97
CA VAL A 47 -0.58 -7.83 -17.03
C VAL A 47 -1.71 -7.07 -16.35
N THR A 48 -2.78 -6.76 -17.09
CA THR A 48 -4.02 -6.21 -16.54
C THR A 48 -5.07 -7.28 -16.29
N GLU A 49 -5.13 -8.28 -17.19
CA GLU A 49 -6.02 -9.43 -17.01
C GLU A 49 -5.22 -10.71 -17.22
N ASN A 50 -5.39 -11.62 -16.27
CA ASN A 50 -4.82 -12.95 -16.31
C ASN A 50 -5.45 -13.77 -17.43
N CYS A 51 -4.65 -14.65 -18.01
CA CYS A 51 -5.12 -15.69 -18.90
C CYS A 51 -6.16 -16.59 -18.20
N THR A 52 -7.09 -17.12 -18.99
CA THR A 52 -8.15 -18.00 -18.49
C THR A 52 -8.30 -19.20 -19.40
N ARG A 53 -8.51 -20.39 -18.83
CA ARG A 53 -8.84 -21.58 -19.62
C ARG A 53 -10.35 -21.70 -19.73
N ASN A 54 -10.86 -21.62 -20.95
CA ASN A 54 -12.26 -21.93 -21.24
C ASN A 54 -12.40 -23.46 -21.39
N GLN A 55 -13.09 -24.10 -20.45
CA GLN A 55 -13.28 -25.56 -20.43
C GLN A 55 -14.21 -26.03 -21.56
N GLU A 56 -15.20 -25.22 -21.94
CA GLU A 56 -16.22 -25.59 -22.93
C GLU A 56 -15.64 -25.65 -24.35
N LYS A 57 -14.73 -24.73 -24.66
CA LYS A 57 -14.07 -24.65 -25.97
C LYS A 57 -12.68 -25.28 -25.98
N ASN A 58 -12.20 -25.76 -24.83
CA ASN A 58 -10.82 -26.19 -24.61
C ASN A 58 -9.77 -25.19 -25.12
N THR A 59 -10.07 -23.89 -25.02
CA THR A 59 -9.20 -22.80 -25.48
C THR A 59 -8.64 -22.03 -24.27
N VAL A 60 -7.41 -21.55 -24.40
CA VAL A 60 -6.80 -20.65 -23.42
C VAL A 60 -6.85 -19.23 -23.95
N THR A 61 -7.52 -18.34 -23.22
CA THR A 61 -7.48 -16.90 -23.45
C THR A 61 -6.11 -16.39 -23.00
N GLY A 62 -5.39 -15.71 -23.88
CA GLY A 62 -4.09 -15.13 -23.57
C GLY A 62 -4.16 -14.04 -22.49
N VAL A 63 -2.99 -13.63 -21.99
CA VAL A 63 -2.89 -12.50 -21.05
C VAL A 63 -3.23 -11.18 -21.74
N LYS A 64 -3.87 -10.28 -21.01
CA LYS A 64 -4.08 -8.91 -21.48
C LYS A 64 -3.00 -8.00 -20.92
N CYS A 65 -2.30 -7.31 -21.81
CA CYS A 65 -1.16 -6.48 -21.47
C CYS A 65 -1.45 -5.01 -21.73
N SER A 66 -1.11 -4.16 -20.78
CA SER A 66 -1.15 -2.69 -20.92
C SER A 66 0.24 -2.10 -20.88
N ARG A 67 0.45 -0.96 -21.56
CA ARG A 67 1.74 -0.25 -21.52
C ARG A 67 1.96 0.36 -20.14
N CYS A 68 3.20 0.29 -19.67
CA CYS A 68 3.61 0.96 -18.45
C CYS A 68 3.45 2.49 -18.59
N THR A 69 3.00 3.13 -17.52
CA THR A 69 2.90 4.58 -17.45
C THR A 69 4.29 5.22 -17.40
N VAL A 70 4.44 6.40 -17.99
CA VAL A 70 5.68 7.20 -17.89
C VAL A 70 5.40 8.39 -16.98
N CYS A 71 6.17 8.53 -15.91
CA CYS A 71 6.00 9.63 -14.96
C CYS A 71 6.49 10.95 -15.59
N ALA A 72 5.57 11.73 -16.18
CA ALA A 72 5.93 12.97 -16.88
C ALA A 72 6.38 14.11 -15.93
N ASN A 73 5.67 14.30 -14.82
CA ASN A 73 5.87 15.42 -13.87
C ASN A 73 6.13 14.94 -12.44
N GLY A 74 6.64 13.72 -12.28
CA GLY A 74 6.75 13.07 -10.98
C GLY A 74 7.98 12.19 -10.88
N THR A 75 8.40 11.91 -9.64
CA THR A 75 9.48 10.96 -9.38
C THR A 75 8.90 9.55 -9.44
N GLN A 76 9.60 8.64 -10.12
CA GLN A 76 9.24 7.23 -10.11
C GLN A 76 9.47 6.65 -8.71
N ILE A 77 8.40 6.17 -8.07
CA ILE A 77 8.44 5.53 -6.75
C ILE A 77 8.73 4.04 -6.91
N ALA A 78 8.07 3.41 -7.88
CA ALA A 78 8.22 1.99 -8.15
C ALA A 78 8.36 1.74 -9.67
N PRO A 79 9.28 0.84 -10.07
CA PRO A 79 9.41 0.44 -11.46
C PRO A 79 8.19 -0.33 -11.94
N CYS A 80 7.98 -0.32 -13.26
CA CYS A 80 6.99 -1.20 -13.86
C CYS A 80 7.45 -2.65 -13.69
N THR A 81 6.51 -3.54 -13.39
CA THR A 81 6.76 -4.97 -13.27
C THR A 81 5.77 -5.72 -14.12
N THR A 82 5.98 -7.03 -14.27
CA THR A 82 5.06 -7.91 -15.01
C THR A 82 3.61 -7.80 -14.54
N PHE A 83 3.37 -7.56 -13.24
CA PHE A 83 2.02 -7.57 -12.66
C PHE A 83 1.55 -6.22 -12.13
N ASN A 84 2.37 -5.19 -12.23
CA ASN A 84 2.04 -3.88 -11.68
C ASN A 84 2.59 -2.76 -12.54
N ASP A 85 1.78 -1.71 -12.70
CA ASP A 85 2.18 -0.49 -13.38
C ASP A 85 3.25 0.28 -12.59
N THR A 86 3.94 1.19 -13.27
CA THR A 86 4.80 2.19 -12.62
C THR A 86 4.01 3.01 -11.63
N GLN A 87 4.58 3.25 -10.45
CA GLN A 87 4.01 4.20 -9.49
C GLN A 87 4.76 5.53 -9.55
N CYS A 88 4.02 6.62 -9.69
CA CYS A 88 4.55 7.98 -9.78
C CYS A 88 4.17 8.81 -8.55
N ALA A 89 5.14 9.51 -7.95
CA ALA A 89 4.89 10.52 -6.94
C ALA A 89 4.71 11.87 -7.62
N VAL A 90 3.58 12.53 -7.37
CA VAL A 90 3.45 13.95 -7.71
C VAL A 90 4.30 14.72 -6.72
N LYS A 91 5.25 15.53 -7.21
CA LYS A 91 5.98 16.46 -6.36
C LYS A 91 4.97 17.50 -5.87
N LYS A 92 4.51 17.36 -4.61
CA LYS A 92 3.72 18.42 -3.97
C LYS A 92 4.62 19.64 -3.89
N GLU A 93 4.32 20.63 -4.70
CA GLU A 93 4.87 21.96 -4.53
C GLU A 93 4.35 22.45 -3.18
N ILE A 94 5.24 22.49 -2.19
CA ILE A 94 4.96 23.16 -0.93
C ILE A 94 4.81 24.62 -1.34
N THR A 95 3.58 25.10 -1.46
CA THR A 95 3.31 26.52 -1.56
C THR A 95 3.89 27.13 -0.30
N ASN A 96 5.07 27.75 -0.43
CA ASN A 96 5.63 28.60 0.61
C ASN A 96 4.56 29.64 0.91
N ILE A 97 3.83 29.44 2.01
CA ILE A 97 2.89 30.43 2.52
C ILE A 97 3.74 31.69 2.69
N SER A 98 3.44 32.72 1.91
CA SER A 98 4.22 33.96 1.94
C SER A 98 4.18 34.49 3.38
N ALA A 99 5.29 35.06 3.84
CA ALA A 99 5.38 35.62 5.19
C ALA A 99 4.27 36.66 5.47
N GLU A 100 3.73 37.27 4.42
CA GLU A 100 2.63 38.24 4.44
C GLU A 100 1.31 37.62 4.89
N GLU A 101 0.97 36.42 4.41
CA GLU A 101 -0.25 35.69 4.81
C GLU A 101 -0.19 35.25 6.28
N LEU A 102 1.00 34.83 6.74
CA LEU A 102 1.24 34.47 8.15
C LEU A 102 1.08 35.68 9.08
N LEU A 103 1.56 36.86 8.66
CA LEU A 103 1.42 38.07 9.44
C LEU A 103 -0.05 38.47 9.62
N TYR A 104 -0.86 38.30 8.58
CA TYR A 104 -2.28 38.63 8.59
C TYR A 104 -3.08 37.75 9.57
N VAL A 105 -2.68 36.49 9.74
CA VAL A 105 -3.33 35.56 10.68
C VAL A 105 -2.82 35.74 12.11
N ILE A 106 -1.52 35.96 12.29
CA ILE A 106 -0.90 36.02 13.63
C ILE A 106 -1.20 37.36 14.34
N MET A 107 -1.16 38.48 13.61
CA MET A 107 -1.41 39.82 14.17
C MET A 107 -2.72 39.94 14.97
N PRO A 108 -3.90 39.56 14.44
CA PRO A 108 -5.15 39.72 15.17
C PRO A 108 -5.20 38.88 16.44
N VAL A 109 -4.64 37.67 16.43
CA VAL A 109 -4.59 36.80 17.62
C VAL A 109 -3.72 37.43 18.72
N VAL A 110 -2.54 37.93 18.36
CA VAL A 110 -1.65 38.62 19.31
C VAL A 110 -2.32 39.88 19.87
N CYS A 111 -2.98 40.68 19.03
CA CYS A 111 -3.72 41.87 19.47
C CYS A 111 -4.83 41.53 20.46
N ILE A 112 -5.63 40.48 20.19
CA ILE A 112 -6.70 40.04 21.09
C ILE A 112 -6.12 39.60 22.45
N MET A 113 -5.03 38.84 22.44
CA MET A 113 -4.36 38.39 23.67
C MET A 113 -3.85 39.57 24.51
N ILE A 114 -3.26 40.58 23.87
CA ILE A 114 -2.80 41.80 24.56
C ILE A 114 -3.99 42.57 25.16
N ILE A 115 -5.06 42.77 24.39
CA ILE A 115 -6.27 43.45 24.86
C ILE A 115 -6.88 42.71 26.05
N ALA A 116 -6.99 41.38 25.97
CA ALA A 116 -7.49 40.55 27.06
C ALA A 116 -6.63 40.67 28.32
N ALA A 117 -5.30 40.64 28.19
CA ALA A 117 -4.38 40.77 29.31
C ALA A 117 -4.45 42.15 29.98
N VAL A 118 -4.53 43.23 29.18
CA VAL A 118 -4.66 44.60 29.68
C VAL A 118 -6.03 44.81 30.34
N GLY A 119 -7.10 44.32 29.70
CA GLY A 119 -8.47 44.37 30.25
C GLY A 119 -8.59 43.61 31.56
N TYR A 120 -8.02 42.40 31.64
CA TYR A 120 -7.96 41.61 32.86
C TYR A 120 -7.24 42.35 33.99
N LYS A 121 -6.05 42.91 33.69
CA LYS A 121 -5.26 43.67 34.68
C LYS A 121 -6.00 44.92 35.16
N TRP A 122 -6.70 45.63 34.27
CA TRP A 122 -7.49 46.81 34.64
C TRP A 122 -8.72 46.43 35.47
N CYS A 123 -9.47 45.41 35.06
CA CYS A 123 -10.62 44.90 35.81
C CYS A 123 -10.23 44.38 37.20
N SER A 124 -9.10 43.67 37.31
CA SER A 124 -8.58 43.21 38.60
C SER A 124 -8.28 44.39 39.52
N ARG A 125 -7.66 45.46 39.00
CA ARG A 125 -7.31 46.64 39.79
C ARG A 125 -8.54 47.41 40.30
N ARG A 126 -9.62 47.47 39.52
CA ARG A 126 -10.90 48.07 39.97
C ARG A 126 -11.64 47.21 41.00
N ARG A 127 -11.42 45.88 41.00
CA ARG A 127 -12.09 44.96 41.93
C ARG A 127 -11.52 45.02 43.35
N GLU A 128 -10.35 45.65 43.53
CA GLU A 128 -9.72 45.88 44.84
C GLU A 128 -10.24 47.15 45.55
N GLU A 129 -11.14 47.93 44.94
CA GLU A 129 -11.81 49.08 45.58
C GLU A 129 -13.31 48.87 45.94
N PRO A 130 -13.71 47.86 46.74
CA PRO A 130 -14.97 47.91 47.48
C PRO A 130 -14.72 48.21 48.97
N LEU A 131 -15.43 49.23 49.48
CA LEU A 131 -15.57 49.62 50.89
C LEU A 131 -14.37 50.33 51.57
N LYS A 132 -14.14 51.60 51.22
CA LYS A 132 -13.68 52.63 52.19
C LYS A 132 -14.48 53.92 52.06
N MET A 133 -15.80 53.83 52.14
CA MET A 133 -16.67 55.01 52.37
C MET A 133 -17.83 54.60 53.27
N MET A 134 -17.56 54.50 54.58
CA MET A 134 -18.54 54.63 55.67
C MET A 134 -17.76 54.64 56.98
N ILE A 135 -17.24 55.82 57.35
CA ILE A 135 -17.09 56.30 58.72
C ILE A 135 -17.45 57.78 58.67
#